data_AF-A0A0K2GA31-F1
#
_entry.id   AF-A0A0K2GA31-F1
#
_cell.length_a   1.000
_cell.length_b   1.000
_cell.length_c   1.000
_cell.angle_alpha   90.00
_cell.angle_beta   90.00
_cell.angle_gamma   90.00
#
_symmetry.space_group_name_H-M   'P 1'
#
loop_
_entity.id
_entity.type
_entity.pdbx_description
1 polymer ?
#
loop_
_entity_poly.entity_id
_entity_poly.type
_entity_poly.pdbx_seq_one_letter_code
_entity_poly.pdbx_strand_id
1 'polypeptide(L)'
;MVNPSGRHSSTRLVYRGAMLSIEFYVTHGGTAPAEEWLEQLPLASQQKFAALFVRMGDTGKIWNERKFKHLTGTDHIFEFKVKADRVLCFFFVGKRLILTHGFRKPGDKTPKSEIERAEVCKRAFEQGGRT
;
A
#
# COMPACT_ATOMS: atom_id res chain seq x y z
N MET A 1 -9.67 3.02 -34.16
CA MET A 1 -8.31 2.46 -34.07
C MET A 1 -7.91 2.46 -32.61
N VAL A 2 -7.92 1.30 -31.95
CA VAL A 2 -7.54 1.18 -30.53
C VAL A 2 -6.12 0.62 -30.52
N ASN A 3 -5.17 1.36 -29.94
CA ASN A 3 -3.80 0.88 -29.74
C ASN A 3 -3.82 -0.37 -28.86
N PRO A 4 -3.32 -1.54 -29.31
CA PRO A 4 -3.38 -2.78 -28.55
C PRO A 4 -2.23 -2.94 -27.53
N SER A 5 -1.52 -1.86 -27.19
CA SER A 5 -0.35 -1.90 -26.29
C SER A 5 -0.59 -1.11 -24.99
N GLY A 6 -1.77 -1.25 -24.39
CA GLY A 6 -2.06 -0.72 -23.07
C GLY A 6 -1.31 -1.50 -22.01
N ARG A 7 -0.02 -1.22 -21.80
CA ARG A 7 0.72 -1.70 -20.62
C ARG A 7 0.06 -1.02 -19.41
N HIS A 8 -0.94 -1.66 -18.81
CA HIS A 8 -1.55 -1.17 -17.59
C HIS A 8 -0.44 -1.08 -16.54
N SER A 9 -0.13 0.15 -16.10
CA SER A 9 0.84 0.35 -15.03
C SER A 9 0.34 -0.43 -13.80
N SER A 10 1.14 -1.38 -13.31
CA SER A 10 0.80 -2.19 -12.13
C SER A 10 0.76 -1.36 -10.85
N THR A 11 1.07 -0.06 -10.93
CA THR A 11 0.93 0.91 -9.85
C THR A 11 0.42 2.28 -10.31
N ARG A 12 -0.10 3.04 -9.34
CA ARG A 12 -0.44 4.47 -9.47
C ARG A 12 0.32 5.27 -8.42
N LEU A 13 0.95 6.37 -8.81
CA LEU A 13 1.75 7.19 -7.89
C LEU A 13 0.84 7.91 -6.89
N VAL A 14 1.14 7.77 -5.60
CA VAL A 14 0.48 8.51 -4.51
C VAL A 14 1.30 9.74 -4.15
N TYR A 15 2.60 9.53 -3.92
CA TYR A 15 3.51 10.58 -3.49
C TYR A 15 4.93 10.22 -3.90
N ARG A 16 5.67 11.19 -4.46
CA ARG A 16 7.10 11.04 -4.77
C ARG A 16 7.89 11.83 -3.73
N GLY A 17 8.34 11.13 -2.68
CA GLY A 17 9.16 11.74 -1.65
C GLY A 17 10.65 11.67 -1.95
N ALA A 18 11.45 12.34 -1.11
CA ALA A 18 12.91 12.40 -1.26
C ALA A 18 13.60 11.02 -1.12
N MET A 19 13.03 10.11 -0.34
CA MET A 19 13.61 8.81 -0.02
C MET A 19 12.91 7.64 -0.71
N LEU A 20 11.58 7.71 -0.87
CA LEU A 20 10.75 6.66 -1.45
C LEU A 20 9.62 7.23 -2.31
N SER A 21 9.25 6.52 -3.38
CA SER A 21 7.92 6.67 -3.99
C SER A 21 6.90 5.82 -3.22
N ILE A 22 5.75 6.43 -2.93
CA ILE A 22 4.58 5.74 -2.38
C ILE A 22 3.61 5.53 -3.53
N GLU A 23 3.17 4.29 -3.73
CA GLU A 23 2.41 3.88 -4.90
C GLU A 23 1.26 2.95 -4.51
N PHE A 24 0.08 3.14 -5.08
CA PHE A 24 -0.99 2.16 -5.00
C PHE A 24 -0.70 0.99 -5.94
N TYR A 25 -0.90 -0.24 -5.47
CA TYR A 25 -0.99 -1.40 -6.34
C TYR A 25 -2.24 -1.29 -7.24
N VAL A 26 -2.06 -1.53 -8.53
CA VAL A 26 -3.12 -1.58 -9.53
C VAL A 26 -3.27 -3.03 -9.98
N THR A 27 -4.47 -3.58 -9.86
CA THR A 27 -4.79 -4.94 -10.29
C THR A 27 -4.76 -5.04 -11.82
N HIS A 28 -4.75 -6.27 -12.35
CA HIS A 28 -4.89 -6.51 -13.79
C HIS A 28 -6.18 -5.93 -14.38
N GLY A 29 -7.23 -5.76 -13.56
CA GLY A 29 -8.48 -5.12 -13.95
C GLY A 29 -8.44 -3.58 -13.93
N GLY A 30 -7.30 -2.97 -13.59
CA GLY A 30 -7.13 -1.52 -13.54
C GLY A 30 -7.60 -0.84 -12.24
N THR A 31 -8.12 -1.61 -11.28
CA THR A 31 -8.57 -1.11 -9.98
C THR A 31 -7.40 -0.92 -9.01
N ALA A 32 -7.53 0.05 -8.11
CA ALA A 32 -6.52 0.34 -7.08
C ALA A 32 -7.15 0.18 -5.68
N PRO A 33 -7.13 -1.02 -5.08
CA PRO A 33 -7.96 -1.32 -3.91
C PRO A 33 -7.66 -0.45 -2.68
N ALA A 34 -6.41 0.00 -2.50
CA ALA A 34 -6.06 0.91 -1.41
C ALA A 34 -6.65 2.30 -1.61
N GLU A 35 -6.67 2.80 -2.84
CA GLU A 35 -7.19 4.12 -3.20
C GLU A 35 -8.70 4.16 -3.04
N GLU A 36 -9.41 3.22 -3.68
CA GLU A 36 -10.86 3.11 -3.63
C GLU A 36 -11.37 3.03 -2.18
N TRP A 37 -10.64 2.33 -1.31
CA TRP A 37 -10.97 2.25 0.10
C TRP A 37 -10.65 3.54 0.88
N LEU A 38 -9.51 4.17 0.61
CA LEU A 38 -9.14 5.43 1.25
C LEU A 38 -10.14 6.54 0.92
N GLU A 39 -10.62 6.61 -0.32
CA GLU A 39 -11.61 7.60 -0.78
C GLU A 39 -12.95 7.49 -0.05
N GLN A 40 -13.29 6.32 0.48
CA GLN A 40 -14.50 6.08 1.27
C GLN A 40 -14.37 6.52 2.73
N LEU A 41 -13.15 6.79 3.22
CA LEU A 41 -12.94 7.21 4.61
C LEU A 41 -13.37 8.67 4.82
N PRO A 42 -13.73 9.06 6.05
CA PRO A 42 -13.88 10.47 6.40
C PRO A 42 -12.60 11.26 6.09
N LEU A 43 -12.74 12.51 5.61
CA LEU A 43 -11.63 13.37 5.20
C LEU A 43 -10.50 13.46 6.25
N ALA A 44 -10.86 13.53 7.53
CA ALA A 44 -9.89 13.58 8.63
C ALA A 44 -9.04 12.30 8.77
N SER A 45 -9.55 11.14 8.35
CA SER A 45 -8.78 9.90 8.29
C SER A 45 -7.90 9.85 7.03
N GLN A 46 -8.42 10.31 5.89
CA GLN A 46 -7.64 10.43 4.64
C GLN A 46 -6.39 11.30 4.84
N GLN A 47 -6.56 12.50 5.42
CA GLN A 47 -5.47 13.43 5.72
C GLN A 47 -4.40 12.81 6.62
N LYS A 48 -4.80 11.97 7.59
CA LYS A 48 -3.84 11.28 8.47
C LYS A 48 -3.02 10.23 7.74
N PHE A 49 -3.63 9.48 6.82
CA PHE A 49 -2.88 8.56 5.96
C PHE A 49 -1.95 9.33 5.01
N ALA A 50 -2.44 10.37 4.36
CA ALA A 50 -1.63 11.22 3.48
C ALA A 50 -0.38 11.76 4.22
N ALA A 51 -0.52 12.26 5.44
CA ALA A 51 0.60 12.71 6.25
C ALA A 51 1.61 11.59 6.59
N LEU A 52 1.13 10.36 6.80
CA LEU A 52 2.02 9.20 7.01
C LEU A 52 2.75 8.80 5.72
N PHE A 53 2.08 8.87 4.57
CA PHE A 53 2.67 8.57 3.27
C PHE A 53 3.74 9.59 2.91
N VAL A 54 3.46 10.89 3.08
CA VAL A 54 4.45 11.96 2.89
C VAL A 54 5.65 11.74 3.79
N ARG A 55 5.43 11.54 5.10
CA ARG A 55 6.51 11.28 6.04
C ARG A 55 7.36 10.07 5.64
N MET A 56 6.73 8.94 5.30
CA MET A 56 7.46 7.76 4.86
C MET A 56 8.21 8.02 3.55
N GLY A 57 7.59 8.71 2.60
CA GLY A 57 8.18 9.08 1.32
C GLY A 57 9.43 9.93 1.49
N ASP A 58 9.41 10.92 2.39
CA ASP A 58 10.51 11.86 2.57
C ASP A 58 11.61 11.36 3.49
N THR A 59 11.28 10.57 4.51
CA THR A 59 12.28 10.12 5.50
C THR A 59 12.71 8.68 5.31
N GLY A 60 11.94 7.89 4.56
CA GLY A 60 12.10 6.44 4.46
C GLY A 60 11.80 5.68 5.75
N LYS A 61 11.34 6.37 6.82
CA LYS A 61 11.21 5.77 8.14
C LYS A 61 10.19 6.43 9.06
N ILE A 62 9.39 5.60 9.71
CA ILE A 62 8.50 6.00 10.82
C ILE A 62 8.79 5.08 12.01
N TRP A 63 9.40 5.64 13.07
CA TRP A 63 9.79 4.90 14.28
C TRP A 63 8.62 4.49 15.18
N ASN A 64 7.47 5.14 15.01
CA ASN A 64 6.31 4.91 15.88
C ASN A 64 5.52 3.68 15.41
N GLU A 65 5.60 2.57 16.15
CA GLU A 65 4.86 1.33 15.87
C GLU A 65 3.33 1.46 15.94
N ARG A 66 2.81 2.54 16.54
CA ARG A 66 1.38 2.87 16.49
C ARG A 66 0.97 3.52 15.16
N LYS A 67 1.92 3.83 14.29
CA LYS A 67 1.74 4.49 12.98
C LYS A 67 2.21 3.64 11.81
N PHE A 68 3.34 2.95 11.96
CA PHE A 68 3.88 2.07 10.95
C PHE A 68 4.56 0.87 11.62
N LYS A 69 4.26 -0.35 11.18
CA LYS A 69 4.80 -1.55 11.83
C LYS A 69 5.01 -2.68 10.82
N HIS A 70 6.09 -3.45 11.01
CA HIS A 70 6.30 -4.72 10.33
C HIS A 70 5.44 -5.83 10.96
N LEU A 71 4.70 -6.57 10.14
CA LEU A 71 3.98 -7.76 10.57
C LEU A 71 4.97 -8.94 10.56
N THR A 72 5.59 -9.22 11.71
CA THR A 72 6.56 -10.32 11.85
C THR A 72 5.95 -11.67 11.51
N GLY A 73 6.72 -12.54 10.84
CA GLY A 73 6.24 -13.86 10.40
C GLY A 73 5.43 -13.83 9.10
N THR A 74 5.47 -12.71 8.36
CA THR A 74 4.90 -12.56 7.01
C THR A 74 6.02 -12.40 5.99
N ASP A 75 5.67 -12.46 4.70
CA ASP A 75 6.60 -12.17 3.61
C ASP A 75 6.86 -10.65 3.45
N HIS A 76 7.47 -10.05 4.49
CA HIS A 76 7.85 -8.64 4.56
C HIS A 76 6.67 -7.67 4.33
N ILE A 77 5.53 -7.95 4.97
CA ILE A 77 4.35 -7.09 4.94
C ILE A 77 4.38 -6.09 6.11
N PHE A 78 4.04 -4.84 5.82
CA PHE A 78 3.99 -3.74 6.77
C PHE A 78 2.59 -3.14 6.80
N GLU A 79 2.25 -2.46 7.90
CA GLU A 79 0.98 -1.77 8.08
C GLU A 79 1.16 -0.28 8.39
N PHE A 80 0.47 0.60 7.68
CA PHE A 80 0.15 1.96 8.15
C PHE A 80 -1.09 1.95 9.03
N LYS A 81 -1.11 2.82 10.05
CA LYS A 81 -2.10 2.76 11.13
C LYS A 81 -2.70 4.13 11.45
N VAL A 82 -4.02 4.25 11.28
CA VAL A 82 -4.81 5.39 11.73
C VAL A 82 -5.99 4.88 12.55
N LYS A 83 -5.94 5.00 13.89
CA LYS A 83 -6.94 4.39 14.79
C LYS A 83 -7.11 2.88 14.50
N ALA A 84 -8.30 2.43 14.09
CA ALA A 84 -8.60 1.05 13.70
C ALA A 84 -8.36 0.78 12.20
N ASP A 85 -8.14 1.83 11.41
CA ASP A 85 -7.97 1.76 9.97
C ASP A 85 -6.52 1.37 9.64
N ARG A 86 -6.35 0.50 8.66
CA ARG A 86 -5.06 -0.07 8.23
C ARG A 86 -4.91 0.03 6.72
N VAL A 87 -3.67 0.24 6.27
CA VAL A 87 -3.27 0.04 4.87
C VAL A 87 -2.05 -0.86 4.89
N LEU A 88 -2.13 -2.03 4.25
CA LEU A 88 -0.98 -2.93 4.13
C LEU A 88 -0.12 -2.55 2.93
N CYS A 89 1.16 -2.79 3.06
CA CYS A 89 2.14 -2.44 2.04
C CYS A 89 3.39 -3.31 2.13
N PHE A 90 4.22 -3.24 1.10
CA PHE A 90 5.55 -3.86 1.07
C PHE A 90 6.54 -2.94 0.36
N PHE A 91 7.82 -3.05 0.73
CA PHE A 91 8.91 -2.37 0.04
C PHE A 91 9.29 -3.12 -1.23
N PHE A 92 9.68 -2.38 -2.27
CA PHE A 92 10.12 -2.94 -3.53
C PHE A 92 11.37 -2.23 -4.06
N VAL A 93 12.08 -2.89 -4.98
CA VAL A 93 13.31 -2.37 -5.58
C VAL A 93 13.07 -1.02 -6.25
N GLY A 94 14.10 -0.17 -6.24
CA GLY A 94 14.04 1.18 -6.80
C GLY A 94 13.44 2.22 -5.85
N LYS A 95 13.54 2.01 -4.52
CA LYS A 95 13.04 2.92 -3.48
C LYS A 95 11.52 3.12 -3.57
N ARG A 96 10.76 2.02 -3.67
CA ARG A 96 9.31 2.04 -3.82
C ARG A 96 8.63 1.40 -2.63
N LEU A 97 7.51 1.96 -2.18
CA LEU A 97 6.62 1.37 -1.19
C LEU A 97 5.22 1.21 -1.81
N ILE A 98 4.80 -0.04 -1.96
CA ILE A 98 3.58 -0.39 -2.67
C ILE A 98 2.45 -0.66 -1.68
N LEU A 99 1.38 0.13 -1.73
CA LEU A 99 0.18 0.02 -0.91
C LEU A 99 -0.81 -0.97 -1.56
N THR A 100 -1.16 -2.07 -0.88
CA THR A 100 -1.96 -3.15 -1.47
C THR A 100 -3.46 -2.89 -1.40
N HIS A 101 -3.97 -2.70 -0.18
CA HIS A 101 -5.38 -2.45 0.12
C HIS A 101 -5.48 -1.89 1.54
N GLY A 102 -6.63 -1.28 1.85
CA GLY A 102 -6.97 -0.88 3.20
C GLY A 102 -8.17 -1.63 3.75
N PHE A 103 -8.28 -1.65 5.07
CA PHE A 103 -9.39 -2.27 5.79
C PHE A 103 -9.52 -1.68 7.19
N ARG A 104 -10.70 -1.86 7.80
CA ARG A 104 -10.92 -1.52 9.21
C ARG A 104 -10.76 -2.77 10.06
N LYS A 105 -9.84 -2.72 11.01
CA LYS A 105 -9.50 -3.87 11.86
C LYS A 105 -10.56 -4.09 12.95
N PRO A 106 -11.15 -5.30 13.05
CA PRO A 106 -12.23 -5.58 14.02
C PRO A 106 -11.72 -5.95 15.43
N GLY A 107 -10.49 -6.42 15.58
CA GLY A 107 -9.93 -6.88 16.87
C GLY A 107 -8.51 -6.35 17.14
N ASP A 108 -7.75 -7.00 18.01
CA ASP A 108 -6.40 -6.54 18.41
C ASP A 108 -5.27 -6.95 17.46
N LYS A 109 -5.46 -8.03 16.69
CA LYS A 109 -4.49 -8.51 15.69
C LYS A 109 -4.98 -8.25 14.27
N THR A 110 -4.06 -8.03 13.34
CA THR A 110 -4.38 -7.94 11.91
C THR A 110 -4.91 -9.31 11.45
N PRO A 111 -6.11 -9.38 10.83
CA PRO A 111 -6.67 -10.66 10.41
C PRO A 111 -5.74 -11.39 9.44
N LYS A 112 -5.65 -12.71 9.58
CA LYS A 112 -4.80 -13.55 8.72
C LYS A 112 -5.18 -13.42 7.24
N SER A 113 -6.48 -13.29 6.94
CA SER A 113 -7.01 -13.10 5.59
C SER A 113 -6.46 -11.84 4.90
N GLU A 114 -6.31 -10.73 5.62
CA GLU A 114 -5.76 -9.49 5.06
C GLU A 114 -4.25 -9.61 4.78
N ILE A 115 -3.53 -10.36 5.63
CA ILE A 115 -2.11 -10.68 5.40
C ILE A 115 -1.96 -11.53 4.13
N GLU A 116 -2.73 -12.62 4.03
CA GLU A 116 -2.72 -13.52 2.87
C GLU A 116 -3.08 -12.75 1.59
N ARG A 117 -4.06 -11.85 1.65
CA ARG A 117 -4.41 -10.95 0.54
C ARG A 117 -3.24 -10.04 0.14
N ALA A 118 -2.54 -9.44 1.11
CA ALA A 118 -1.39 -8.58 0.83
C ALA A 118 -0.25 -9.37 0.16
N GLU A 119 0.03 -10.59 0.61
CA GLU A 119 1.03 -11.47 -0.01
C GLU A 119 0.64 -11.91 -1.43
N VAL A 120 -0.65 -12.18 -1.68
CA VAL A 120 -1.15 -12.43 -3.04
C VAL A 120 -0.95 -11.20 -3.94
N CYS A 121 -1.28 -9.99 -3.45
CA CYS A 121 -1.03 -8.75 -4.19
C CYS A 121 0.45 -8.55 -4.50
N LYS A 122 1.34 -8.80 -3.52
CA LYS A 122 2.79 -8.72 -3.69
C LYS A 122 3.28 -9.68 -4.77
N ARG A 123 2.90 -10.96 -4.70
CA ARG A 123 3.27 -11.97 -5.71
C ARG A 123 2.79 -11.59 -7.11
N ALA A 124 1.54 -11.13 -7.24
CA ALA A 124 0.98 -10.70 -8.52
C ALA A 124 1.75 -9.50 -9.11
N PHE A 125 2.08 -8.51 -8.26
CA PHE A 125 2.88 -7.35 -8.65
C PHE A 125 4.29 -7.76 -9.11
N GLU A 126 4.95 -8.67 -8.40
CA GLU A 126 6.29 -9.16 -8.75
C GLU A 126 6.33 -9.95 -10.06
N GLN A 127 5.27 -10.73 -10.35
CA GLN A 127 5.16 -11.48 -11.59
C GLN A 127 4.93 -10.57 -12.80
N GLY A 128 4.17 -9.47 -12.64
CA GLY A 128 3.95 -8.47 -13.69
C GLY A 128 5.18 -7.63 -14.04
N GLY A 129 6.19 -7.59 -13.15
CA GLY A 129 7.44 -6.83 -13.34
C GLY A 129 8.59 -7.59 -14.02
N ARG A 130 8.40 -8.87 -14.39
CA ARG A 130 9.44 -9.75 -14.99
C ARG A 130 9.47 -9.74 -16.54
N THR A 131 9.27 -8.58 -17.17
CA THR A 131 9.45 -8.42 -18.64
C THR A 131 10.33 -7.24 -19.00
#